data_AF-A0A4S2N485-F1
#
_entry.id   AF-A0A4S2N485-F1
#
_cell.length_a   1.000
_cell.length_b   1.000
_cell.length_c   1.000
_cell.angle_alpha   90.00
_cell.angle_beta   90.00
_cell.angle_gamma   90.00
#
_symmetry.space_group_name_H-M   'P 1'
#
loop_
_entity.id
_entity.type
_entity.pdbx_description
1 polymer ?
#
loop_
_entity_poly.entity_id
_entity_poly.type
_entity_poly.pdbx_seq_one_letter_code
_entity_poly.pdbx_strand_id
1 'polypeptide(L)' 'MASGYGLHGGVSRCFPFWQDFLSCYVIHTADDKDERWRCIPQRDDYYECLYHKKEVRYS' A
#
# COMPACT_ATOMS: atom_id res chain seq x y z
N MET A 1 5.23 8.55 -11.73
CA MET A 1 4.17 8.05 -10.84
C MET A 1 3.53 9.24 -10.15
N ALA A 2 2.29 9.59 -10.47
CA ALA A 2 1.50 10.41 -9.56
C ALA A 2 1.02 9.46 -8.47
N SER A 3 1.62 9.52 -7.28
CA SER A 3 1.48 8.54 -6.17
C SER A 3 0.08 8.48 -5.52
N GLY A 4 -0.97 8.84 -6.26
CA GLY A 4 -2.33 8.84 -5.74
C GLY A 4 -3.44 9.33 -6.68
N TYR A 5 -3.13 9.97 -7.80
CA TYR A 5 -4.15 10.54 -8.69
C TYR A 5 -4.47 9.60 -9.87
N GLY A 6 -5.76 9.30 -10.07
CA GLY A 6 -6.29 8.56 -11.20
C GLY A 6 -6.50 9.41 -12.45
N LEU A 7 -6.94 8.76 -13.53
CA LEU A 7 -7.16 9.38 -14.86
C LEU A 7 -8.07 10.61 -14.86
N HIS A 8 -8.97 10.73 -13.88
CA HIS A 8 -9.92 11.85 -13.75
C HIS A 8 -9.50 12.88 -12.70
N GLY A 9 -8.26 12.84 -12.21
CA GLY A 9 -7.76 13.77 -11.18
C GLY A 9 -8.25 13.47 -9.75
N GLY A 10 -9.12 12.48 -9.56
CA GLY A 10 -9.51 11.95 -8.25
C GLY A 10 -8.48 10.98 -7.67
N VAL A 11 -8.65 10.58 -6.42
CA VAL A 11 -7.80 9.56 -5.79
C VAL A 11 -7.96 8.21 -6.48
N SER A 12 -6.86 7.46 -6.63
CA SER A 12 -6.87 6.13 -7.22
C SER A 12 -7.54 5.10 -6.31
N ARG A 13 -8.09 4.03 -6.89
CA ARG A 13 -8.84 2.98 -6.16
C ARG A 13 -8.11 2.42 -4.94
N CYS A 14 -6.80 2.22 -5.05
CA CYS A 14 -5.96 1.65 -3.97
C CYS A 14 -5.18 2.70 -3.18
N PHE A 15 -5.55 3.98 -3.32
CA PHE A 15 -4.89 5.07 -2.61
C PHE A 15 -4.99 4.96 -1.07
N PRO A 16 -6.13 4.55 -0.47
CA PRO A 16 -6.21 4.37 0.99
C PRO A 16 -5.19 3.36 1.52
N PHE A 17 -5.09 2.17 0.90
CA PHE A 17 -4.10 1.16 1.27
C PHE A 17 -2.66 1.65 1.09
N TRP A 18 -2.41 2.46 0.07
CA TRP A 18 -1.11 3.10 -0.14
C TRP A 18 -0.78 4.10 0.98
N GLN A 19 -1.75 4.89 1.44
CA GLN A 19 -1.57 5.82 2.56
C GLN A 19 -1.25 5.08 3.86
N ASP A 20 -1.91 3.96 4.12
CA ASP A 20 -1.66 3.13 5.31
C ASP A 20 -0.25 2.52 5.28
N PHE A 21 0.16 1.98 4.12
CA PHE A 21 1.51 1.48 3.93
C PHE A 21 2.57 2.58 4.11
N LEU A 22 2.38 3.75 3.49
CA LEU A 22 3.28 4.89 3.64
C LEU A 22 3.38 5.36 5.09
N SER A 23 2.24 5.44 5.79
CA SER A 23 2.21 5.86 7.20
C SER A 23 3.02 4.90 8.06
N CYS A 24 2.82 3.59 7.89
CA CYS A 24 3.63 2.59 8.59
C CYS A 24 5.12 2.72 8.22
N TYR A 25 5.42 2.82 6.92
CA TYR A 25 6.80 2.84 6.42
C TYR A 25 7.57 4.04 6.96
N VAL A 26 7.00 5.24 6.92
CA VAL A 26 7.66 6.46 7.40
C VAL A 26 7.90 6.41 8.91
N ILE A 27 6.94 5.92 9.69
CA ILE A 27 7.07 5.81 11.15
C ILE A 27 8.21 4.84 11.53
N HIS A 28 8.29 3.69 10.87
CA HIS A 28 9.25 2.65 11.26
C HIS A 28 10.62 2.78 10.60
N THR A 29 10.77 3.54 9.51
CA THR A 29 12.07 3.70 8.83
C THR A 29 12.77 5.02 9.10
N ALA A 30 12.21 5.85 9.99
CA ALA A 30 12.79 7.13 10.36
C ALA A 30 14.20 6.96 10.97
N ASP A 31 14.37 5.98 11.86
CA ASP A 31 15.61 5.76 12.61
C ASP A 31 16.40 4.54 12.14
N ASP A 32 15.71 3.46 11.73
CA ASP A 32 16.35 2.22 11.29
C ASP A 32 15.64 1.63 10.05
N LYS A 33 16.42 1.39 8.98
CA LYS A 33 15.90 0.84 7.72
C LYS A 33 15.56 -0.64 7.82
N ASP A 34 16.01 -1.34 8.86
CA ASP A 34 15.73 -2.75 9.06
C ASP A 34 14.33 -2.99 9.61
N GLU A 35 13.63 -1.98 10.15
CA GLU A 35 12.27 -2.15 10.68
C GLU A 35 11.15 -2.17 9.61
N ARG A 36 11.51 -2.12 8.32
CA ARG A 36 10.56 -2.18 7.18
C ARG A 36 9.65 -3.40 7.20
N TRP A 37 10.10 -4.51 7.78
CA TRP A 37 9.33 -5.75 7.85
C TRP A 37 8.03 -5.59 8.65
N ARG A 38 7.97 -4.63 9.58
CA ARG A 38 6.75 -4.33 10.37
C ARG A 38 5.57 -3.90 9.49
N CYS A 39 5.86 -3.37 8.29
CA CYS A 39 4.86 -2.86 7.35
C CYS A 39 4.50 -3.85 6.24
N ILE A 40 4.94 -5.12 6.34
CA ILE A 40 4.56 -6.18 5.40
C ILE A 40 3.03 -6.37 5.30
N PRO A 41 2.24 -6.35 6.39
CA PRO A 41 0.79 -6.52 6.29
C PRO A 41 0.13 -5.44 5.41
N GLN A 42 0.40 -4.17 5.69
CA GLN A 42 -0.14 -3.03 4.95
C GLN A 42 0.35 -3.02 3.50
N ARG A 43 1.60 -3.43 3.27
CA ARG A 43 2.15 -3.63 1.94
C ARG A 43 1.33 -4.69 1.19
N ASP A 44 1.09 -5.84 1.82
CA ASP A 44 0.40 -6.95 1.19
C ASP A 44 -1.06 -6.61 0.87
N ASP A 45 -1.74 -5.79 1.68
CA ASP A 45 -3.09 -5.27 1.41
C ASP A 45 -3.10 -4.31 0.20
N TYR A 46 -2.09 -3.45 0.09
CA TYR A 46 -1.93 -2.60 -1.11
C TYR A 46 -1.71 -3.43 -2.38
N TYR A 47 -0.87 -4.48 -2.31
CA TYR A 47 -0.66 -5.40 -3.44
C TYR A 47 -1.91 -6.22 -3.76
N GLU A 48 -2.68 -6.60 -2.74
CA GLU A 48 -3.96 -7.28 -2.90
C GLU A 48 -4.91 -6.40 -3.73
N CYS A 49 -5.14 -5.15 -3.34
CA CYS A 49 -6.04 -4.23 -4.07
C CYS A 49 -5.61 -3.98 -5.54
N LEU A 50 -4.30 -4.03 -5.82
CA LEU A 50 -3.78 -3.85 -7.16
C LEU A 50 -4.03 -5.06 -8.06
N TYR A 51 -3.83 -6.27 -7.53
CA TYR A 51 -3.72 -7.50 -8.33
C TYR A 51 -4.82 -8.54 -8.05
N HIS A 52 -5.63 -8.34 -7.02
CA HIS A 52 -6.74 -9.20 -6.56
C HIS A 52 -6.37 -10.70 -6.50
N LYS A 53 -5.11 -11.02 -6.15
CA LYS A 53 -4.62 -12.41 -6.22
C LYS A 53 -5.29 -13.32 -5.19
N LYS A 54 -5.63 -12.78 -4.01
CA LYS A 54 -6.31 -13.53 -2.96
C LYS A 54 -7.77 -13.70 -3.32
N GLU A 55 -8.46 -12.63 -3.72
CA GLU A 55 -9.84 -12.68 -4.18
C GLU A 55 -10.03 -13.68 -5.33
N VAL A 56 -9.19 -13.67 -6.37
CA VAL A 56 -9.30 -14.63 -7.50
C VAL A 56 -9.07 -16.09 -7.08
N ARG A 57 -8.28 -16.34 -6.03
CA ARG A 57 -7.99 -17.70 -5.53
C ARG A 57 -9.08 -18.22 -4.60
N TYR A 58 -9.73 -17.35 -3.85
CA TYR A 58 -10.74 -17.68 -2.84
C TYR A 58 -12.18 -17.37 -3.31
N SER A 59 -12.36 -17.01 -4.59
CA SER A 59 -13.67 -16.78 -5.23
C SER A 59 -14.29 -18.03 -5.82
#